data_AF-A0AAN0VI33-F1
#
_entry.id   AF-A0AAN0VI33-F1
#
_cell.length_a   1.000
_cell.length_b   1.000
_cell.length_c   1.000
_cell.angle_alpha   90.00
_cell.angle_beta   90.00
_cell.angle_gamma   90.00
#
_symmetry.space_group_name_H-M   'P 1'
#
loop_
_entity.id
_entity.type
_entity.pdbx_description
1 polymer ?
#
loop_
_entity_poly.entity_id
_entity_poly.type
_entity_poly.pdbx_seq_one_letter_code
_entity_poly.pdbx_strand_id
1 'polypeptide(L)'
;MRLWMLQKEYFMRFLQSLEKNYRRLRDDYRRRAQNEILKQRWAGKSDRPPVAQANGPSGLDRCEIHYINLKHREDRRAEIQSEFKALGVTRFARFEAIADANGALGCAKSHETVLSSASILEDQLLMICEDDCQFIADRAAIDAAIEEFFFNPHLDVLCLAYNAENGFAISQNLMITSDTQTMSCYILKAPATAPVLDSVRFSVDNLSRGGAGYDYAIDRVWKRLQRQMFFALTKDHFARQRPSFSDIEKSHQDYGL
;
A
#
# COMPACT_ATOMS: atom_id res chain seq x y z
N MET A 1 -45.60 28.40 -5.09
CA MET A 1 -45.03 27.12 -4.59
C MET A 1 -43.84 26.61 -5.41
N ARG A 2 -43.94 26.48 -6.75
CA ARG A 2 -42.82 26.02 -7.61
C ARG A 2 -41.56 26.90 -7.60
N LEU A 3 -41.70 28.22 -7.63
CA LEU A 3 -40.56 29.16 -7.64
C LEU A 3 -39.71 29.09 -6.36
N TRP A 4 -40.36 28.87 -5.21
CA TRP A 4 -39.72 28.77 -3.90
C TRP A 4 -38.95 27.45 -3.72
N MET A 5 -39.47 26.35 -4.29
CA MET A 5 -38.76 25.06 -4.35
C MET A 5 -37.50 25.14 -5.22
N LEU A 6 -37.57 25.79 -6.38
CA LEU A 6 -36.40 25.98 -7.26
C LEU A 6 -35.31 26.86 -6.63
N GLN A 7 -35.69 27.93 -5.93
CA GLN A 7 -34.74 28.77 -5.19
C GLN A 7 -34.07 28.01 -4.04
N LYS A 8 -34.83 27.17 -3.31
CA LYS A 8 -34.30 26.33 -2.22
C LYS A 8 -33.33 25.26 -2.76
N GLU A 9 -33.64 24.65 -3.89
CA GLU A 9 -32.76 23.67 -4.54
C GLU A 9 -31.46 24.32 -5.04
N TYR A 10 -31.55 25.51 -5.66
CA TYR A 10 -30.39 26.27 -6.10
C TYR A 10 -29.48 26.68 -4.94
N PHE A 11 -30.08 27.14 -3.83
CA PHE A 11 -29.37 27.48 -2.61
C PHE A 11 -28.68 26.26 -1.96
N MET A 12 -29.34 25.09 -1.93
CA MET A 12 -28.74 23.85 -1.43
C MET A 12 -27.56 23.40 -2.31
N ARG A 13 -27.69 23.46 -3.65
CA ARG A 13 -26.58 23.15 -4.57
C ARG A 13 -25.41 24.13 -4.41
N PHE A 14 -25.69 25.41 -4.15
CA PHE A 14 -24.68 26.41 -3.86
C PHE A 14 -23.95 26.13 -2.54
N LEU A 15 -24.67 25.79 -1.46
CA LEU A 15 -24.07 25.39 -0.18
C LEU A 15 -23.21 24.13 -0.31
N GLN A 16 -23.70 23.10 -1.03
CA GLN A 16 -22.93 21.88 -1.31
C GLN A 16 -21.65 22.19 -2.10
N SER A 17 -21.72 23.11 -3.07
CA SER A 17 -20.55 23.56 -3.84
C SER A 17 -19.55 24.30 -2.95
N LEU A 18 -20.01 25.21 -2.09
CA LEU A 18 -19.16 25.91 -1.12
C LEU A 18 -18.49 24.95 -0.15
N GLU A 19 -19.23 23.99 0.41
CA GLU A 19 -18.70 22.98 1.31
C GLU A 19 -17.64 22.11 0.61
N LYS A 20 -17.90 21.69 -0.64
CA LYS A 20 -16.95 20.93 -1.45
C LYS A 20 -15.67 21.73 -1.71
N ASN A 21 -15.79 23.03 -2.01
CA ASN A 21 -14.65 23.91 -2.23
C ASN A 21 -13.84 24.14 -0.94
N TYR A 22 -14.52 24.33 0.19
CA TYR A 22 -13.88 24.46 1.49
C TYR A 22 -13.10 23.19 1.86
N ARG A 23 -13.72 22.00 1.70
CA ARG A 23 -13.06 20.71 1.92
C ARG A 23 -11.81 20.57 1.06
N ARG A 24 -11.91 20.85 -0.25
CA ARG A 24 -10.76 20.85 -1.18
C ARG A 24 -9.63 21.76 -0.71
N LEU A 25 -9.93 23.01 -0.34
CA LEU A 25 -8.92 23.95 0.13
C LEU A 25 -8.25 23.49 1.43
N ARG A 26 -9.03 22.95 2.37
CA ARG A 26 -8.53 22.38 3.62
C ARG A 26 -7.60 21.20 3.36
N ASP A 27 -7.99 20.29 2.47
CA ASP A 27 -7.23 19.10 2.11
C ASP A 27 -5.94 19.48 1.36
N ASP A 28 -6.00 20.45 0.44
CA ASP A 28 -4.82 21.03 -0.21
C ASP A 28 -3.82 21.60 0.79
N TYR A 29 -4.30 22.40 1.75
CA TYR A 29 -3.46 22.98 2.79
C TYR A 29 -2.82 21.89 3.66
N ARG A 30 -3.61 20.90 4.08
CA ARG A 30 -3.12 19.74 4.86
C ARG A 30 -2.03 19.00 4.10
N ARG A 31 -2.26 18.68 2.81
CA ARG A 31 -1.29 17.95 1.97
C ARG A 31 0.02 18.71 1.81
N ARG A 32 -0.05 20.03 1.59
CA ARG A 32 1.14 20.89 1.54
C ARG A 32 1.91 20.88 2.86
N ALA A 33 1.22 21.03 3.99
CA ALA A 33 1.85 20.98 5.30
C ALA A 33 2.51 19.61 5.57
N GLN A 34 1.83 18.51 5.25
CA GLN A 34 2.40 17.15 5.35
C GLN A 34 3.65 16.98 4.48
N ASN A 35 3.61 17.48 3.23
CA ASN A 35 4.77 17.44 2.34
C ASN A 35 5.95 18.25 2.87
N GLU A 36 5.73 19.44 3.45
CA GLU A 36 6.82 20.23 4.03
C GLU A 36 7.45 19.53 5.24
N ILE A 37 6.63 18.93 6.13
CA ILE A 37 7.15 18.12 7.25
C ILE A 37 7.94 16.91 6.74
N LEU A 38 7.44 16.24 5.70
CA LEU A 38 8.11 15.08 5.11
C LEU A 38 9.43 15.48 4.45
N LYS A 39 9.49 16.61 3.74
CA LYS A 39 10.72 17.17 3.17
C LYS A 39 11.73 17.51 4.26
N GLN A 40 11.28 18.10 5.38
CA GLN A 40 12.16 18.38 6.52
C GLN A 40 12.72 17.10 7.13
N ARG A 41 11.89 16.06 7.31
CA ARG A 41 12.36 14.73 7.76
C ARG A 41 13.35 14.10 6.79
N TRP A 42 13.14 14.29 5.48
CA TRP A 42 14.02 13.75 4.43
C TRP A 42 15.29 14.57 4.21
N ALA A 43 15.33 15.82 4.66
CA ALA A 43 16.48 16.70 4.49
C ALA A 43 17.76 16.04 5.04
N GLY A 44 18.83 16.07 4.25
CA GLY A 44 20.11 15.47 4.60
C GLY A 44 20.19 13.93 4.47
N LYS A 45 19.12 13.25 4.03
CA LYS A 45 19.11 11.80 3.71
C LYS A 45 19.40 11.51 2.24
N SER A 46 20.04 12.47 1.58
CA SER A 46 20.45 12.33 0.19
C SER A 46 21.82 11.70 0.15
N ASP A 47 21.88 10.42 -0.21
CA ASP A 47 23.01 9.90 -0.96
C ASP A 47 22.51 9.02 -2.09
N ARG A 48 23.13 9.19 -3.26
CA ARG A 48 23.00 8.26 -4.38
C ARG A 48 23.30 6.87 -3.84
N PRO A 49 22.49 5.84 -4.15
CA PRO A 49 22.85 4.49 -3.79
C PRO A 49 24.27 4.23 -4.32
N PRO A 50 25.19 3.68 -3.52
CA PRO A 50 26.43 3.18 -4.09
C PRO A 50 26.02 2.22 -5.19
N VAL A 51 26.45 2.48 -6.42
CA VAL A 51 26.34 1.52 -7.52
C VAL A 51 27.29 0.38 -7.18
N ALA A 52 26.87 -0.47 -6.25
CA ALA A 52 27.53 -1.71 -5.97
C ALA A 52 27.08 -2.66 -7.06
N GLN A 53 28.00 -3.03 -7.95
CA GLN A 53 27.89 -4.28 -8.68
C GLN A 53 27.91 -5.41 -7.65
N ALA A 54 26.75 -5.72 -7.08
CA ALA A 54 26.59 -6.81 -6.16
C ALA A 54 26.46 -8.09 -6.98
N ASN A 55 27.43 -8.99 -6.85
CA ASN A 55 27.26 -10.39 -7.25
C ASN A 55 26.14 -10.96 -6.36
N GLY A 56 24.90 -11.02 -6.85
CA GLY A 56 23.74 -11.44 -6.07
C GLY A 56 22.43 -11.31 -6.84
N PRO A 57 21.30 -11.73 -6.25
CA PRO A 57 19.97 -11.52 -6.86
C PRO A 57 19.72 -10.03 -7.08
N SER A 58 18.90 -9.68 -8.07
CA SER A 58 18.51 -8.30 -8.38
C SER A 58 17.01 -8.18 -8.64
N GLY A 59 16.44 -7.02 -8.38
CA GLY A 59 15.03 -6.73 -8.59
C GLY A 59 14.14 -7.69 -7.79
N LEU A 60 13.09 -8.21 -8.43
CA LEU A 60 12.18 -9.18 -7.83
C LEU A 60 12.87 -10.46 -7.33
N ASP A 61 14.03 -10.83 -7.86
CA ASP A 61 14.75 -12.04 -7.42
C ASP A 61 15.36 -11.86 -6.02
N ARG A 62 15.41 -10.63 -5.48
CA ARG A 62 15.76 -10.35 -4.07
C ARG A 62 14.62 -10.63 -3.10
N CYS A 63 13.39 -10.74 -3.62
CA CYS A 63 12.19 -10.81 -2.79
C CYS A 63 11.85 -12.26 -2.43
N GLU A 64 11.65 -12.51 -1.14
CA GLU A 64 10.78 -13.59 -0.69
C GLU A 64 9.33 -13.14 -0.90
N ILE A 65 8.65 -13.73 -1.89
CA ILE A 65 7.31 -13.30 -2.31
C ILE A 65 6.25 -14.21 -1.68
N HIS A 66 5.31 -13.59 -0.96
CA HIS A 66 4.09 -14.22 -0.45
C HIS A 66 2.88 -13.56 -1.08
N TYR A 67 1.85 -14.35 -1.38
CA TYR A 67 0.54 -13.81 -1.71
C TYR A 67 -0.55 -14.40 -0.83
N ILE A 68 -1.48 -13.54 -0.40
CA ILE A 68 -2.59 -13.87 0.49
C ILE A 68 -3.84 -14.05 -0.36
N ASN A 69 -4.48 -15.21 -0.27
CA ASN A 69 -5.65 -15.55 -1.08
C ASN A 69 -6.61 -16.42 -0.27
N LEU A 70 -7.89 -16.06 -0.26
CA LEU A 70 -8.94 -16.89 0.34
C LEU A 70 -9.06 -18.21 -0.42
N LYS A 71 -9.28 -19.31 0.31
CA LYS A 71 -9.32 -20.66 -0.27
C LYS A 71 -10.31 -20.78 -1.43
N HIS A 72 -11.50 -20.20 -1.28
CA HIS A 72 -12.60 -20.27 -2.24
C HIS A 72 -12.44 -19.36 -3.45
N ARG A 73 -11.53 -18.36 -3.41
CA ARG A 73 -11.28 -17.42 -4.52
C ARG A 73 -10.26 -18.01 -5.49
N GLU A 74 -10.64 -19.10 -6.16
CA GLU A 74 -9.81 -19.75 -7.18
C GLU A 74 -9.61 -18.87 -8.42
N ASP A 75 -10.58 -17.99 -8.70
CA ASP A 75 -10.50 -16.95 -9.73
C ASP A 75 -9.32 -16.00 -9.46
N ARG A 76 -9.32 -15.29 -8.31
CA ARG A 76 -8.23 -14.36 -7.94
C ARG A 76 -6.88 -15.07 -7.79
N ARG A 77 -6.89 -16.33 -7.35
CA ARG A 77 -5.68 -17.15 -7.32
C ARG A 77 -5.08 -17.34 -8.72
N ALA A 78 -5.90 -17.70 -9.71
CA ALA A 78 -5.43 -17.88 -11.08
C ALA A 78 -4.93 -16.56 -11.69
N GLU A 79 -5.60 -15.46 -11.35
CA GLU A 79 -5.21 -14.11 -11.74
C GLU A 79 -3.82 -13.73 -11.23
N ILE A 80 -3.59 -13.71 -9.92
CA ILE A 80 -2.28 -13.32 -9.35
C ILE A 80 -1.14 -14.25 -9.80
N GLN A 81 -1.40 -15.54 -10.00
CA GLN A 81 -0.42 -16.48 -10.55
C GLN A 81 -0.06 -16.17 -12.01
N SER A 82 -1.03 -15.70 -12.80
CA SER A 82 -0.78 -15.26 -14.18
C SER A 82 0.05 -13.99 -14.22
N GLU A 83 -0.17 -13.07 -13.28
CA GLU A 83 0.65 -11.87 -13.12
C GLU A 83 2.12 -12.21 -12.80
N PHE A 84 2.36 -13.08 -11.81
CA PHE A 84 3.71 -13.55 -11.47
C PHE A 84 4.39 -14.24 -12.67
N LYS A 85 3.64 -15.07 -13.41
CA LYS A 85 4.14 -15.71 -14.62
C LYS A 85 4.53 -14.69 -15.70
N ALA A 86 3.73 -13.64 -15.90
CA ALA A 86 4.01 -12.59 -16.87
C ALA A 86 5.28 -11.80 -16.52
N LEU A 87 5.58 -11.63 -15.23
CA LEU A 87 6.82 -11.02 -14.73
C LEU A 87 8.01 -11.99 -14.66
N GLY A 88 7.83 -13.26 -15.03
CA GLY A 88 8.87 -14.29 -14.93
C GLY A 88 9.23 -14.68 -13.50
N VAL A 89 8.35 -14.39 -12.52
CA VAL A 89 8.54 -14.77 -11.13
C VAL A 89 8.23 -16.26 -10.97
N THR A 90 9.23 -17.03 -10.56
CA THR A 90 9.13 -18.49 -10.42
C THR A 90 9.06 -18.98 -8.97
N ARG A 91 9.37 -18.10 -8.01
CA ARG A 91 9.43 -18.42 -6.58
C ARG A 91 8.48 -17.52 -5.81
N PHE A 92 7.39 -18.09 -5.33
CA PHE A 92 6.43 -17.43 -4.47
C PHE A 92 5.72 -18.45 -3.58
N ALA A 93 5.21 -18.01 -2.44
CA ALA A 93 4.42 -18.83 -1.52
C ALA A 93 2.98 -18.33 -1.44
N ARG A 94 2.01 -19.25 -1.48
CA ARG A 94 0.60 -18.94 -1.18
C ARG A 94 0.40 -19.04 0.32
N PHE A 95 -0.17 -17.99 0.90
CA PHE A 95 -0.81 -18.07 2.21
C PHE A 95 -2.33 -18.21 2.02
N GLU A 96 -2.91 -19.28 2.57
CA GLU A 96 -4.38 -19.43 2.63
C GLU A 96 -4.92 -18.41 3.64
N ALA A 97 -5.60 -17.38 3.13
CA ALA A 97 -6.09 -16.29 3.95
C ALA A 97 -7.09 -16.77 5.00
N ILE A 98 -7.03 -16.18 6.17
CA ILE A 98 -7.92 -16.47 7.31
C ILE A 98 -9.26 -15.79 7.06
N ALA A 99 -10.28 -16.59 6.79
CA ALA A 99 -11.66 -16.11 6.68
C ALA A 99 -12.22 -15.76 8.06
N ASP A 100 -12.92 -14.63 8.15
CA ASP A 100 -13.55 -14.15 9.38
C ASP A 100 -14.88 -13.44 9.03
N ALA A 101 -15.85 -13.46 9.94
CA ALA A 101 -17.11 -12.73 9.75
C ALA A 101 -16.88 -11.22 9.66
N ASN A 102 -15.86 -10.71 10.35
CA ASN A 102 -15.31 -9.38 10.11
C ASN A 102 -14.17 -9.49 9.09
N GLY A 103 -14.45 -9.20 7.82
CA GLY A 103 -13.47 -9.32 6.74
C GLY A 103 -12.16 -8.55 6.98
N ALA A 104 -12.23 -7.37 7.62
CA ALA A 104 -11.04 -6.61 8.00
C ALA A 104 -10.19 -7.34 9.04
N LEU A 105 -10.82 -8.06 9.98
CA LEU A 105 -10.11 -8.88 10.97
C LEU A 105 -9.45 -10.10 10.31
N GLY A 106 -10.13 -10.75 9.36
CA GLY A 106 -9.57 -11.85 8.57
C GLY A 106 -8.34 -11.41 7.76
N CYS A 107 -8.43 -10.26 7.08
CA CYS A 107 -7.31 -9.61 6.41
C CYS A 107 -6.16 -9.34 7.39
N ALA A 108 -6.44 -8.69 8.53
CA ALA A 108 -5.42 -8.37 9.53
C ALA A 108 -4.69 -9.62 10.08
N LYS A 109 -5.44 -10.67 10.44
CA LYS A 109 -4.88 -11.95 10.92
C LYS A 109 -4.02 -12.64 9.84
N SER A 110 -4.41 -12.52 8.58
CA SER A 110 -3.67 -13.09 7.46
C SER A 110 -2.31 -12.42 7.30
N HIS A 111 -2.28 -11.08 7.29
CA HIS A 111 -1.02 -10.33 7.25
C HIS A 111 -0.16 -10.58 8.50
N GLU A 112 -0.76 -10.66 9.69
CA GLU A 112 -0.04 -10.99 10.93
C GLU A 112 0.69 -12.33 10.81
N THR A 113 0.02 -13.35 10.26
CA THR A 113 0.58 -14.70 10.14
C THR A 113 1.74 -14.74 9.15
N VAL A 114 1.62 -14.08 7.99
CA VAL A 114 2.73 -13.99 7.02
C VAL A 114 3.91 -13.21 7.62
N LEU A 115 3.66 -12.04 8.22
CA LEU A 115 4.72 -11.22 8.81
C LEU A 115 5.41 -11.88 10.00
N SER A 116 4.67 -12.63 10.83
CA SER A 116 5.24 -13.32 11.99
C SER A 116 6.05 -14.57 11.64
N SER A 117 5.79 -15.17 10.47
CA SER A 117 6.54 -16.33 9.97
C SER A 117 7.70 -15.96 9.05
N ALA A 118 7.74 -14.71 8.55
CA ALA A 118 8.81 -14.24 7.68
C ALA A 118 10.16 -14.22 8.42
N SER A 119 11.17 -14.81 7.79
CA SER A 119 12.55 -14.83 8.27
C SER A 119 13.48 -14.51 7.12
N ILE A 120 13.69 -13.21 6.89
CA ILE A 120 14.53 -12.69 5.81
C ILE A 120 15.85 -12.16 6.36
N LEU A 121 16.93 -12.35 5.59
CA LEU A 121 18.25 -11.79 5.88
C LEU A 121 18.30 -10.29 5.50
N GLU A 122 19.33 -9.56 5.97
CA GLU A 122 19.47 -8.12 5.70
C GLU A 122 19.62 -7.79 4.20
N ASP A 123 20.12 -8.72 3.39
CA ASP A 123 20.30 -8.60 1.95
C ASP A 123 19.09 -9.10 1.13
N GLN A 124 18.01 -9.50 1.81
CA GLN A 124 16.75 -9.94 1.22
C GLN A 124 15.63 -8.94 1.47
N LEU A 125 14.59 -9.03 0.65
CA LEU A 125 13.36 -8.26 0.78
C LEU A 125 12.18 -9.20 1.00
N LEU A 126 11.17 -8.76 1.76
CA LEU A 126 9.91 -9.48 1.91
C LEU A 126 8.86 -8.76 1.09
N MET A 127 8.27 -9.42 0.10
CA MET A 127 7.19 -8.89 -0.71
C MET A 127 5.88 -9.61 -0.38
N ILE A 128 4.84 -8.85 -0.05
CA ILE A 128 3.52 -9.38 0.28
C ILE A 128 2.51 -8.77 -0.68
N CYS A 129 1.76 -9.64 -1.35
CA CYS A 129 0.66 -9.27 -2.25
C CYS A 129 -0.69 -9.80 -1.73
N GLU A 130 -1.75 -9.02 -1.89
CA GLU A 130 -3.11 -9.55 -1.95
C GLU A 130 -3.37 -10.14 -3.34
N ASP A 131 -4.34 -11.04 -3.43
CA ASP A 131 -4.70 -11.75 -4.66
C ASP A 131 -5.48 -10.91 -5.69
N ASP A 132 -5.84 -9.65 -5.36
CA ASP A 132 -6.29 -8.67 -6.36
C ASP A 132 -5.18 -7.76 -6.88
N CYS A 133 -3.92 -7.98 -6.50
CA CYS A 133 -2.82 -7.23 -7.08
C CYS A 133 -2.72 -7.51 -8.59
N GLN A 134 -2.72 -6.45 -9.39
CA GLN A 134 -2.45 -6.47 -10.82
C GLN A 134 -1.22 -5.62 -11.10
N PHE A 135 -0.22 -6.19 -11.78
CA PHE A 135 0.95 -5.42 -12.19
C PHE A 135 0.68 -4.78 -13.55
N ILE A 136 0.95 -3.49 -13.64
CA ILE A 136 0.72 -2.68 -14.84
C ILE A 136 2.03 -2.19 -15.47
N ALA A 137 3.13 -2.22 -14.71
CA ALA A 137 4.47 -1.99 -15.23
C ALA A 137 5.14 -3.31 -15.65
N ASP A 138 6.12 -3.21 -16.55
CA ASP A 138 6.93 -4.36 -16.94
C ASP A 138 7.96 -4.74 -15.87
N ARG A 139 8.56 -5.93 -16.04
CA ARG A 139 9.57 -6.48 -15.15
C ARG A 139 10.77 -5.54 -14.96
N ALA A 140 11.22 -4.87 -16.01
CA ALA A 140 12.42 -4.04 -15.96
C ALA A 140 12.19 -2.77 -15.11
N ALA A 141 11.02 -2.14 -15.24
CA ALA A 141 10.64 -0.99 -14.43
C ALA A 141 10.52 -1.37 -12.94
N ILE A 142 9.85 -2.49 -12.65
CA ILE A 142 9.70 -2.99 -11.27
C ILE A 142 11.08 -3.28 -10.65
N ASP A 143 11.94 -4.00 -11.36
CA ASP A 143 13.29 -4.32 -10.89
C ASP A 143 14.11 -3.05 -10.61
N ALA A 144 14.04 -2.04 -11.49
CA ALA A 144 14.76 -0.77 -11.29
C ALA A 144 14.30 -0.03 -10.03
N ALA A 145 12.99 0.00 -9.75
CA ALA A 145 12.47 0.60 -8.52
C ALA A 145 12.87 -0.20 -7.27
N ILE A 146 12.89 -1.54 -7.35
CA ILE A 146 13.34 -2.39 -6.25
C ILE A 146 14.82 -2.17 -5.95
N GLU A 147 15.68 -2.03 -6.97
CA GLU A 147 17.10 -1.74 -6.75
C GLU A 147 17.31 -0.37 -6.09
N GLU A 148 16.62 0.67 -6.56
CA GLU A 148 16.68 1.99 -5.91
C GLU A 148 16.23 1.94 -4.45
N PHE A 149 15.18 1.16 -4.16
CA PHE A 149 14.68 0.96 -2.81
C PHE A 149 15.68 0.20 -1.95
N PHE A 150 16.21 -0.92 -2.46
CA PHE A 150 17.13 -1.80 -1.76
C PHE A 150 18.39 -1.04 -1.31
N PHE A 151 19.04 -0.33 -2.23
CA PHE A 151 20.29 0.38 -1.95
C PHE A 151 20.14 1.70 -1.20
N ASN A 152 18.92 2.23 -1.05
CA ASN A 152 18.70 3.44 -0.24
C ASN A 152 18.50 3.06 1.24
N PRO A 153 19.49 3.30 2.13
CA PRO A 153 19.42 2.85 3.53
C PRO A 153 18.37 3.61 4.36
N HIS A 154 17.78 4.67 3.82
CA HIS A 154 16.78 5.48 4.52
C HIS A 154 15.35 5.07 4.24
N LEU A 155 15.11 4.15 3.30
CA LEU A 155 13.78 3.65 2.96
C LEU A 155 13.50 2.34 3.68
N ASP A 156 12.28 2.21 4.23
CA ASP A 156 11.87 1.06 5.03
C ASP A 156 10.86 0.16 4.30
N VAL A 157 9.92 0.78 3.58
CA VAL A 157 8.80 0.13 2.89
C VAL A 157 8.68 0.68 1.48
N LEU A 158 8.51 -0.19 0.48
CA LEU A 158 8.15 0.18 -0.89
C LEU A 158 6.76 -0.33 -1.21
N CYS A 159 5.84 0.54 -1.60
CA CYS A 159 4.51 0.15 -2.07
C CYS A 159 4.50 0.17 -3.61
N LEU A 160 4.15 -0.97 -4.22
CA LEU A 160 3.96 -1.06 -5.68
C LEU A 160 2.51 -0.77 -6.07
N ALA A 161 1.56 -1.15 -5.21
CA ALA A 161 0.16 -0.74 -5.27
C ALA A 161 -0.13 0.19 -4.09
N TYR A 162 -0.73 1.35 -4.35
CA TYR A 162 -0.96 2.35 -3.31
C TYR A 162 -2.11 3.31 -3.67
N ASN A 163 -2.68 3.91 -2.63
CA ASN A 163 -3.56 5.07 -2.69
C ASN A 163 -3.00 6.18 -1.79
N ALA A 164 -2.28 7.14 -2.39
CA ALA A 164 -1.54 8.16 -1.66
C ALA A 164 -2.18 9.54 -1.81
N GLU A 165 -2.29 10.26 -0.69
CA GLU A 165 -2.82 11.63 -0.67
C GLU A 165 -1.71 12.68 -0.83
N ASN A 166 -0.46 12.31 -0.52
CA ASN A 166 0.68 13.23 -0.54
C ASN A 166 1.99 12.53 -0.92
N GLY A 167 3.03 13.33 -1.16
CA GLY A 167 4.37 12.84 -1.43
C GLY A 167 5.17 13.74 -2.36
N PHE A 168 6.45 13.40 -2.55
CA PHE A 168 7.34 14.04 -3.51
C PHE A 168 8.45 13.10 -3.98
N ALA A 169 8.92 13.31 -5.21
CA ALA A 169 9.98 12.53 -5.84
C ALA A 169 11.31 12.61 -5.09
N ILE A 170 11.99 11.48 -4.91
CA ILE A 170 13.31 11.39 -4.28
C ILE A 170 14.40 10.86 -5.21
N SER A 171 14.02 10.22 -6.32
CA SER A 171 14.95 9.62 -7.29
C SER A 171 14.32 9.56 -8.68
N GLN A 172 14.85 8.75 -9.61
CA GLN A 172 14.24 8.56 -10.92
C GLN A 172 12.93 7.78 -10.81
N ASN A 173 12.93 6.65 -10.08
CA ASN A 173 11.78 5.74 -10.00
C ASN A 173 10.92 5.92 -8.75
N LEU A 174 11.45 6.55 -7.69
CA LEU A 174 10.79 6.60 -6.39
C LEU A 174 10.36 8.00 -5.96
N MET A 175 9.28 8.02 -5.20
CA MET A 175 8.83 9.14 -4.36
C MET A 175 8.60 8.65 -2.93
N ILE A 176 8.54 9.57 -1.97
CA ILE A 176 8.15 9.24 -0.59
C ILE A 176 6.83 9.89 -0.22
N THR A 177 6.11 9.27 0.71
CA THR A 177 4.80 9.70 1.20
C THR A 177 4.72 9.63 2.73
N SER A 178 3.71 10.31 3.29
CA SER A 178 3.35 10.19 4.71
C SER A 178 1.85 9.92 4.92
N ASP A 179 1.11 9.67 3.85
CA ASP A 179 -0.34 9.48 3.87
C ASP A 179 -0.77 8.54 2.72
N THR A 180 -0.35 7.27 2.79
CA THR A 180 -0.72 6.23 1.80
C THR A 180 -1.54 5.09 2.39
N GLN A 181 -2.36 4.47 1.53
CA GLN A 181 -3.23 3.32 1.79
C GLN A 181 -3.11 2.24 0.71
N THR A 182 -3.90 1.20 0.99
CA THR A 182 -3.84 -0.19 0.58
C THR A 182 -2.54 -0.91 0.94
N MET A 183 -2.71 -2.15 1.42
CA MET A 183 -1.63 -3.12 1.65
C MET A 183 -1.66 -4.21 0.57
N SER A 184 -2.22 -3.92 -0.61
CA SER A 184 -2.38 -4.87 -1.72
C SER A 184 -1.04 -5.35 -2.31
N CYS A 185 0.01 -4.52 -2.35
CA CYS A 185 1.34 -4.97 -2.78
C CYS A 185 2.45 -4.10 -2.22
N TYR A 186 3.19 -4.61 -1.24
CA TYR A 186 4.29 -3.89 -0.58
C TYR A 186 5.50 -4.78 -0.35
N ILE A 187 6.65 -4.13 -0.22
CA ILE A 187 7.97 -4.73 -0.03
C ILE A 187 8.61 -4.13 1.21
N LEU A 188 9.13 -4.99 2.09
CA LEU A 188 9.79 -4.62 3.33
C LEU A 188 11.26 -4.99 3.30
N LYS A 189 12.10 -4.14 3.89
CA LYS A 189 13.43 -4.56 4.35
C LYS A 189 13.32 -5.33 5.65
N ALA A 190 14.31 -6.18 5.94
CA ALA A 190 14.33 -6.98 7.18
C ALA A 190 14.05 -6.14 8.45
N PRO A 191 14.68 -4.97 8.68
CA PRO A 191 14.42 -4.15 9.88
C PRO A 191 12.99 -3.60 9.97
N ALA A 192 12.28 -3.46 8.85
CA ALA A 192 10.92 -2.94 8.80
C ALA A 192 9.86 -3.98 9.19
N THR A 193 10.20 -5.27 9.16
CA THR A 193 9.26 -6.38 9.40
C THR A 193 8.61 -6.31 10.78
N ALA A 194 9.41 -6.13 11.84
CA ALA A 194 8.89 -6.08 13.22
C ALA A 194 7.99 -4.86 13.49
N PRO A 195 8.37 -3.61 13.13
CA PRO A 195 7.47 -2.46 13.26
C PRO A 195 6.15 -2.61 12.50
N VAL A 196 6.19 -3.19 11.29
CA VAL A 196 4.97 -3.45 10.50
C VAL A 196 4.11 -4.52 11.15
N LEU A 197 4.70 -5.61 11.64
CA LEU A 197 4.00 -6.66 12.39
C LEU A 197 3.30 -6.09 13.65
N ASP A 198 3.97 -5.23 14.41
CA ASP A 198 3.38 -4.61 15.61
C ASP A 198 2.20 -3.69 15.26
N SER A 199 2.28 -2.97 14.14
CA SER A 199 1.14 -2.20 13.62
C SER A 199 -0.03 -3.09 13.20
N VAL A 200 0.24 -4.25 12.58
CA VAL A 200 -0.80 -5.22 12.22
C VAL A 200 -1.40 -5.87 13.48
N ARG A 201 -0.60 -6.23 14.48
CA ARG A 201 -1.09 -6.73 15.78
C ARG A 201 -2.00 -5.75 16.49
N PHE A 202 -1.68 -4.45 16.44
CA PHE A 202 -2.57 -3.41 16.94
C PHE A 202 -3.94 -3.44 16.23
N SER A 203 -3.95 -3.62 14.90
CA SER A 203 -5.18 -3.76 14.12
C SER A 203 -5.97 -5.00 14.57
N VAL A 204 -5.32 -6.17 14.65
CA VAL A 204 -5.95 -7.44 15.09
C VAL A 204 -6.58 -7.31 16.48
N ASP A 205 -5.87 -6.76 17.46
CA ASP A 205 -6.38 -6.61 18.83
C ASP A 205 -7.62 -5.70 18.89
N ASN A 206 -7.58 -4.56 18.21
CA ASN A 206 -8.72 -3.62 18.24
C ASN A 206 -9.93 -4.15 17.47
N LEU A 207 -9.73 -4.78 16.31
CA LEU A 207 -10.81 -5.40 15.55
C LEU A 207 -11.43 -6.59 16.31
N SER A 208 -10.60 -7.37 17.02
CA SER A 208 -11.08 -8.49 17.85
C SER A 208 -11.94 -8.03 19.04
N ARG A 209 -11.70 -6.80 19.54
CA ARG A 209 -12.50 -6.18 20.60
C ARG A 209 -13.76 -5.47 20.09
N GLY A 210 -14.09 -5.61 18.81
CA GLY A 210 -15.27 -4.99 18.19
C GLY A 210 -15.05 -3.54 17.73
N GLY A 211 -13.80 -3.11 17.57
CA GLY A 211 -13.47 -1.83 16.95
C GLY A 211 -14.02 -1.74 15.52
N ALA A 212 -14.33 -0.52 15.08
CA ALA A 212 -14.89 -0.28 13.75
C ALA A 212 -13.93 -0.76 12.65
N GLY A 213 -14.44 -1.61 11.74
CA GLY A 213 -13.66 -2.19 10.64
C GLY A 213 -12.88 -1.15 9.83
N TYR A 214 -13.53 -0.03 9.52
CA TYR A 214 -12.91 1.07 8.79
C TYR A 214 -11.80 1.81 9.55
N ASP A 215 -11.90 1.98 10.87
CA ASP A 215 -10.88 2.74 11.63
C ASP A 215 -9.65 1.89 11.95
N TYR A 216 -9.85 0.58 12.08
CA TYR A 216 -8.83 -0.37 12.50
C TYR A 216 -8.35 -1.32 11.40
N ALA A 217 -8.79 -1.17 10.15
CA ALA A 217 -8.20 -1.87 9.01
C ALA A 217 -6.68 -1.62 8.93
N ILE A 218 -5.92 -2.62 8.48
CA ILE A 218 -4.45 -2.59 8.51
C ILE A 218 -3.86 -1.43 7.71
N ASP A 219 -4.43 -1.12 6.55
CA ASP A 219 -4.05 -0.03 5.65
C ASP A 219 -4.43 1.37 6.19
N ARG A 220 -5.26 1.41 7.23
CA ARG A 220 -5.60 2.63 7.98
C ARG A 220 -4.66 2.80 9.16
N VAL A 221 -4.41 1.73 9.90
CA VAL A 221 -3.55 1.73 11.09
C VAL A 221 -2.09 2.00 10.72
N TRP A 222 -1.57 1.40 9.64
CA TRP A 222 -0.16 1.53 9.25
C TRP A 222 0.25 2.97 8.87
N LYS A 223 -0.70 3.88 8.64
CA LYS A 223 -0.43 5.32 8.45
C LYS A 223 0.30 5.95 9.64
N ARG A 224 0.17 5.35 10.83
CA ARG A 224 0.92 5.77 12.02
C ARG A 224 2.42 5.54 11.86
N LEU A 225 2.82 4.45 11.22
CA LEU A 225 4.23 4.12 10.96
C LEU A 225 4.89 5.13 10.02
N GLN A 226 4.13 5.67 9.07
CA GLN A 226 4.64 6.65 8.07
C GLN A 226 5.15 7.95 8.71
N ARG A 227 4.88 8.19 10.01
CA ARG A 227 5.43 9.31 10.79
C ARG A 227 6.85 9.05 11.31
N GLN A 228 7.26 7.80 11.40
CA GLN A 228 8.54 7.37 11.98
C GLN A 228 9.44 6.73 10.92
N MET A 229 8.84 5.97 10.02
CA MET A 229 9.49 5.28 8.89
C MET A 229 9.31 6.08 7.59
N PHE A 230 10.11 5.76 6.58
CA PHE A 230 9.94 6.27 5.22
C PHE A 230 9.35 5.21 4.30
N PHE A 231 8.18 5.56 3.77
CA PHE A 231 7.47 4.78 2.78
C PHE A 231 7.79 5.36 1.42
N ALA A 232 8.38 4.53 0.56
CA ALA A 232 8.54 4.80 -0.85
C ALA A 232 7.33 4.30 -1.63
N LEU A 233 7.00 5.05 -2.68
CA LEU A 233 6.09 4.66 -3.74
C LEU A 233 6.86 4.71 -5.05
N THR A 234 6.43 3.92 -6.03
CA THR A 234 6.84 4.13 -7.42
C THR A 234 6.21 5.45 -7.91
N LYS A 235 6.90 6.18 -8.79
CA LYS A 235 6.35 7.46 -9.30
C LYS A 235 5.14 7.25 -10.20
N ASP A 236 5.27 6.29 -11.11
CA ASP A 236 4.15 5.78 -11.88
C ASP A 236 3.56 4.60 -11.10
N HIS A 237 2.26 4.38 -11.19
CA HIS A 237 1.65 3.20 -10.59
C HIS A 237 2.21 1.95 -11.29
N PHE A 238 2.86 1.06 -10.54
CA PHE A 238 3.41 -0.19 -11.09
C PHE A 238 2.52 -1.40 -10.82
N ALA A 239 1.70 -1.31 -9.78
CA ALA A 239 0.62 -2.23 -9.53
C ALA A 239 -0.63 -1.46 -9.03
N ARG A 240 -1.78 -2.13 -9.11
CA ARG A 240 -3.06 -1.62 -8.61
C ARG A 240 -3.91 -2.75 -8.07
N GLN A 241 -4.96 -2.40 -7.35
CA GLN A 241 -6.02 -3.34 -7.01
C GLN A 241 -6.91 -3.54 -8.24
N ARG A 242 -7.03 -4.78 -8.70
CA ARG A 242 -7.86 -5.18 -9.82
C ARG A 242 -9.33 -4.89 -9.52
N PRO A 243 -10.05 -4.20 -10.43
CA PRO A 243 -11.50 -4.04 -10.31
C PRO A 243 -12.18 -5.42 -10.25
N SER A 244 -12.80 -5.73 -9.11
CA SER A 244 -13.38 -7.05 -8.86
C SER A 244 -14.37 -7.01 -7.70
N PHE A 245 -15.11 -8.11 -7.50
CA PHE A 245 -15.95 -8.28 -6.31
C PHE A 245 -15.10 -8.49 -5.06
N SER A 246 -15.34 -7.67 -4.04
CA SER A 246 -14.70 -7.75 -2.72
C SER A 246 -15.61 -8.47 -1.74
N ASP A 247 -15.13 -9.58 -1.15
CA ASP A 247 -15.83 -10.30 -0.07
C ASP A 247 -15.98 -9.42 1.19
N ILE A 248 -15.05 -8.50 1.44
CA ILE A 248 -15.07 -7.57 2.59
C ILE A 248 -16.15 -6.50 2.37
N GLU A 249 -16.13 -5.84 1.21
CA GLU A 249 -17.06 -4.74 0.87
C GLU A 249 -18.43 -5.23 0.37
N LYS A 250 -18.55 -6.54 0.11
CA LYS A 250 -19.75 -7.21 -0.43
C LYS A 250 -20.31 -6.54 -1.69
N SER A 251 -19.41 -6.00 -2.51
CA SER A 251 -19.76 -5.24 -3.71
C SER A 251 -18.58 -5.22 -4.69
N HIS A 252 -18.86 -4.85 -5.93
CA HIS A 252 -17.82 -4.63 -6.92
C HIS A 252 -17.05 -3.36 -6.58
N GLN A 253 -15.74 -3.47 -6.44
CA GLN A 253 -14.84 -2.37 -6.13
C GLN A 253 -14.05 -2.01 -7.39
N ASP A 254 -13.97 -0.70 -7.67
CA ASP A 254 -13.07 -0.12 -8.66
C ASP A 254 -12.58 1.21 -8.07
N TYR A 255 -11.33 1.24 -7.63
CA TYR A 255 -10.75 2.40 -6.97
C TYR A 255 -10.23 3.44 -7.96
N GLY A 256 -10.22 3.15 -9.27
CA GLY A 256 -9.76 4.08 -10.31
C GLY A 256 -8.29 4.47 -10.20
N LEU A 257 -7.48 3.62 -9.57
CA LEU A 257 -6.04 3.77 -9.36
C LEU A 257 -5.23 2.94 -10.37
#